data_AF-A0A2S2PZ47-F1
#
_entry.id   AF-A0A2S2PZ47-F1
#
_cell.length_a   1.000
_cell.length_b   1.000
_cell.length_c   1.000
_cell.angle_alpha   90.00
_cell.angle_beta   90.00
_cell.angle_gamma   90.00
#
_symmetry.space_group_name_H-M   'P 1'
#
loop_
_entity.id
_entity.type
_entity.pdbx_description
1 polymer ?
#
loop_
_entity_poly.entity_id
_entity_poly.type
_entity_poly.pdbx_seq_one_letter_code
_entity_poly.pdbx_strand_id
1 'polypeptide(L)'
;MPTSFLISYKKFKKTNYKTISRFVNDSLKEFFGDTLFQDKILFFISDAAPYMIKAGGALKIFYSNIIHITCVAYGLNRVAEKVRDIFQGINKLVNNGKHFFLKAPHRITAYKNVMDCHFPPEPIITRWGTWLEVALFYSENNNLI
;
A
#
# COMPACT_ATOMS: atom_id res chain seq x y z
N MET A 1 -10.38 21.54 4.59
CA MET A 1 -9.76 20.59 3.63
C MET A 1 -10.42 20.80 2.28
N PRO A 2 -9.69 20.69 1.16
CA PRO A 2 -10.33 20.72 -0.16
C PRO A 2 -11.33 19.56 -0.29
N THR A 3 -12.44 19.81 -0.98
CA THR A 3 -13.47 18.80 -1.22
C THR A 3 -12.97 17.79 -2.24
N SER A 4 -13.05 16.50 -1.91
CA SER A 4 -12.68 15.39 -2.80
C SER A 4 -13.92 14.69 -3.34
N PHE A 5 -13.93 14.41 -4.65
CA PHE A 5 -15.00 13.68 -5.31
C PHE A 5 -14.47 12.41 -5.98
N LEU A 6 -15.23 11.31 -5.89
CA LEU A 6 -14.96 10.10 -6.66
C LEU A 6 -15.57 10.26 -8.06
N ILE A 7 -14.73 10.38 -9.08
CA ILE A 7 -15.17 10.49 -10.48
C ILE A 7 -15.49 9.11 -11.07
N SER A 8 -14.60 8.13 -10.85
CA SER A 8 -14.76 6.78 -11.41
C SER A 8 -14.03 5.73 -10.59
N TYR A 9 -14.49 4.48 -10.67
CA TYR A 9 -13.82 3.31 -10.10
C TYR A 9 -13.87 2.14 -11.08
N LYS A 10 -12.82 1.32 -11.13
CA LYS A 10 -12.79 0.14 -11.99
C LYS A 10 -11.88 -0.94 -11.42
N LYS A 11 -12.37 -2.18 -11.40
CA LYS A 11 -11.57 -3.37 -11.09
C LYS A 11 -10.91 -3.89 -12.37
N PHE A 12 -9.58 -3.94 -12.38
CA PHE A 12 -8.82 -4.51 -13.49
C PHE A 12 -8.43 -5.96 -13.21
N LYS A 13 -8.54 -6.84 -14.22
CA LYS A 13 -8.01 -8.23 -14.13
C LYS A 13 -6.48 -8.25 -14.17
N LYS A 14 -5.88 -7.35 -14.95
CA LYS A 14 -4.43 -7.10 -15.04
C LYS A 14 -4.19 -5.60 -15.12
N THR A 15 -3.23 -5.11 -14.37
CA THR A 15 -2.83 -3.69 -14.35
C THR A 15 -1.65 -3.49 -15.28
N ASN A 16 -1.74 -2.50 -16.17
CA ASN A 16 -0.62 -1.99 -16.94
C ASN A 16 -0.81 -0.49 -17.19
N TYR A 17 0.26 0.18 -17.59
CA TYR A 17 0.23 1.62 -17.75
C TYR A 17 -0.78 2.10 -18.80
N LYS A 18 -0.96 1.33 -19.90
CA LYS A 18 -1.88 1.69 -20.99
C LYS A 18 -3.34 1.61 -20.57
N THR A 19 -3.72 0.55 -19.85
CA THR A 19 -5.10 0.37 -19.38
C THR A 19 -5.48 1.42 -18.34
N ILE A 20 -4.52 1.79 -17.48
CA ILE A 20 -4.71 2.81 -16.45
C ILE A 20 -4.80 4.20 -17.08
N SER A 21 -3.85 4.58 -17.94
CA SER A 21 -3.84 5.90 -18.57
C SER A 21 -5.09 6.13 -19.42
N ARG A 22 -5.53 5.11 -20.17
CA ARG A 22 -6.77 5.16 -20.95
C ARG A 22 -7.98 5.35 -20.03
N PHE A 23 -8.10 4.55 -18.97
CA PHE A 23 -9.21 4.67 -18.03
C PHE A 23 -9.30 6.05 -17.40
N VAL A 24 -8.17 6.59 -16.90
CA VAL A 24 -8.13 7.94 -16.33
C VAL A 24 -8.54 8.99 -17.36
N ASN A 25 -7.99 8.92 -18.57
CA ASN A 25 -8.33 9.86 -19.63
C ASN A 25 -9.81 9.79 -20.02
N ASP A 26 -10.36 8.60 -20.20
CA ASP A 26 -11.75 8.40 -20.63
C ASP A 26 -12.71 8.89 -19.54
N SER A 27 -12.43 8.58 -18.27
CA SER A 27 -13.24 9.06 -17.14
C SER A 27 -13.22 10.59 -16.99
N LEU A 28 -12.06 11.24 -17.19
CA LEU A 28 -11.99 12.70 -17.11
C LEU A 28 -12.75 13.35 -18.28
N LYS A 29 -12.61 12.81 -19.49
CA LYS A 29 -13.37 13.30 -20.66
C LYS A 29 -14.88 13.15 -20.48
N GLU A 30 -15.33 12.02 -19.98
CA GLU A 30 -16.74 11.76 -19.70
C GLU A 30 -17.28 12.72 -18.62
N PHE A 31 -16.51 12.98 -17.57
CA PHE A 31 -16.91 13.85 -16.47
C PHE A 31 -16.99 15.34 -16.86
N PHE A 32 -16.00 15.85 -17.59
CA PHE A 32 -15.93 17.27 -17.95
C PHE A 32 -16.70 17.62 -19.23
N GLY A 33 -16.91 16.67 -20.14
CA GLY A 33 -17.70 16.87 -21.37
C GLY A 33 -17.06 17.78 -22.44
N ASP A 34 -15.94 18.44 -22.14
CA ASP A 34 -15.18 19.29 -23.07
C ASP A 34 -13.66 19.03 -22.97
N THR A 35 -12.83 19.82 -23.67
CA THR A 35 -11.36 19.73 -23.60
C THR A 35 -10.70 20.88 -22.83
N LEU A 36 -11.47 21.85 -22.34
CA LEU A 36 -10.96 23.06 -21.67
C LEU A 36 -10.34 22.75 -20.30
N PHE A 37 -10.59 21.57 -19.76
CA PHE A 37 -10.03 21.11 -18.49
C PHE A 37 -8.59 20.61 -18.59
N GLN A 38 -8.07 20.31 -19.80
CA GLN A 38 -6.81 19.57 -19.95
C GLN A 38 -5.61 20.28 -19.30
N ASP A 39 -5.51 21.60 -19.48
CA ASP A 39 -4.43 22.41 -18.89
C ASP A 39 -4.62 22.66 -17.38
N LYS A 40 -5.82 22.36 -16.84
CA LYS A 40 -6.16 22.49 -15.41
C LYS A 40 -5.81 21.24 -14.61
N ILE A 41 -5.44 20.12 -15.26
CA ILE A 41 -5.01 18.91 -14.59
C ILE A 41 -3.51 19.01 -14.26
N LEU A 42 -3.21 19.31 -12.99
CA LEU A 42 -1.84 19.61 -12.55
C LEU A 42 -1.11 18.43 -11.92
N PHE A 43 -1.81 17.57 -11.18
CA PHE A 43 -1.17 16.53 -10.38
C PHE A 43 -1.77 15.15 -10.64
N PHE A 44 -0.90 14.18 -10.85
CA PHE A 44 -1.25 12.77 -10.83
C PHE A 44 -0.59 12.12 -9.61
N ILE A 45 -1.37 11.91 -8.55
CA ILE A 45 -0.88 11.33 -7.30
C ILE A 45 -1.13 9.83 -7.31
N SER A 46 -0.06 9.03 -7.27
CA SER A 46 -0.18 7.56 -7.23
C SER A 46 1.05 6.91 -6.60
N ASP A 47 1.06 5.58 -6.44
CA ASP A 47 2.27 4.87 -6.02
C ASP A 47 3.42 5.04 -7.04
N ALA A 48 4.66 4.72 -6.62
CA ALA A 48 5.82 4.77 -7.50
C ALA A 48 6.06 3.45 -8.25
N ALA A 49 5.04 2.59 -8.41
CA ALA A 49 5.24 1.38 -9.18
C ALA A 49 5.61 1.74 -10.64
N PRO A 50 6.50 0.97 -11.29
CA PRO A 50 7.00 1.31 -12.63
C PRO A 50 5.89 1.54 -13.68
N TYR A 51 4.76 0.85 -13.55
CA TYR A 51 3.62 1.03 -14.45
C TYR A 51 2.82 2.31 -14.17
N MET A 52 2.79 2.82 -12.93
CA MET A 52 2.13 4.09 -12.58
C MET A 52 2.97 5.28 -13.05
N ILE A 53 4.29 5.22 -12.91
CA ILE A 53 5.21 6.22 -13.47
C ILE A 53 5.03 6.31 -14.99
N LYS A 54 5.00 5.15 -15.68
CA LYS A 54 4.72 5.10 -17.13
C LYS A 54 3.31 5.60 -17.48
N ALA A 55 2.31 5.39 -16.62
CA ALA A 55 0.96 5.89 -16.83
C ALA A 55 0.92 7.42 -16.74
N GLY A 56 1.61 8.01 -15.75
CA GLY A 56 1.79 9.46 -15.64
C GLY A 56 2.47 10.05 -16.87
N GLY A 57 3.52 9.40 -17.38
CA GLY A 57 4.17 9.80 -18.63
C GLY A 57 3.24 9.75 -19.84
N ALA A 58 2.39 8.71 -19.95
CA ALA A 58 1.39 8.62 -21.02
C ALA A 58 0.29 9.68 -20.88
N LEU A 59 -0.14 10.00 -19.65
CA LEU A 59 -1.12 11.04 -19.37
C LEU A 59 -0.60 12.44 -19.70
N LYS A 60 0.71 12.68 -19.54
CA LYS A 60 1.35 13.96 -19.89
C LYS A 60 1.20 14.35 -21.37
N ILE A 61 0.99 13.38 -22.25
CA ILE A 61 0.70 13.63 -23.68
C ILE A 61 -0.66 14.33 -23.84
N PHE A 62 -1.64 13.99 -22.99
CA PHE A 62 -2.99 14.57 -23.01
C PHE A 62 -3.14 15.78 -22.09
N TYR A 63 -2.31 15.87 -21.04
CA TYR A 63 -2.37 16.87 -19.99
C TYR A 63 -0.99 17.49 -19.82
N SER A 64 -0.71 18.55 -20.58
CA SER A 64 0.62 19.17 -20.72
C SER A 64 1.26 19.57 -19.38
N ASN A 65 0.44 20.11 -18.47
CA ASN A 65 0.84 20.63 -17.15
C ASN A 65 0.90 19.57 -16.04
N ILE A 66 0.60 18.30 -16.34
CA ILE A 66 0.51 17.26 -15.31
C ILE A 66 1.89 16.87 -14.78
N ILE A 67 2.00 16.76 -13.46
CA ILE A 67 3.17 16.26 -12.75
C ILE A 67 2.77 15.00 -11.97
N HIS A 68 3.50 13.90 -12.19
CA HIS A 68 3.35 12.69 -11.38
C HIS A 68 4.03 12.90 -10.03
N ILE A 69 3.26 12.70 -8.95
CA ILE A 69 3.74 12.77 -7.57
C ILE A 69 3.55 11.40 -6.93
N THR A 70 4.61 10.92 -6.28
CA THR A 70 4.52 9.70 -5.48
C THR A 70 3.69 9.96 -4.23
N CYS A 71 2.69 9.11 -4.00
CA CYS A 71 1.83 9.18 -2.83
C CYS A 71 2.67 9.08 -1.54
N VAL A 72 2.37 9.93 -0.56
CA VAL A 72 3.03 9.95 0.75
C VAL A 72 2.94 8.58 1.43
N ALA A 73 1.82 7.87 1.30
CA ALA A 73 1.65 6.53 1.86
C ALA A 73 2.70 5.53 1.31
N TYR A 74 3.03 5.63 0.01
CA TYR A 74 4.10 4.81 -0.58
C TYR A 74 5.46 5.20 0.00
N GLY A 75 5.75 6.50 0.13
CA GLY A 75 6.97 7.00 0.77
C GLY A 75 7.15 6.48 2.20
N LEU A 76 6.09 6.53 3.01
CA LEU A 76 6.08 6.00 4.37
C LEU A 76 6.31 4.48 4.40
N ASN A 77 5.71 3.73 3.47
CA ASN A 77 5.98 2.30 3.37
C ASN A 77 7.45 2.01 3.06
N ARG A 78 8.12 2.81 2.22
CA ARG A 78 9.55 2.64 1.92
C ARG A 78 10.43 2.91 3.15
N VAL A 79 10.06 3.89 3.97
CA VAL A 79 10.72 4.12 5.26
C VAL A 79 10.53 2.91 6.19
N ALA A 80 9.31 2.39 6.30
CA ALA A 80 9.02 1.20 7.12
C ALA A 80 9.81 -0.05 6.64
N GLU A 81 9.89 -0.27 5.33
CA GLU A 81 10.73 -1.32 4.74
C GLU A 81 12.20 -1.14 5.12
N LYS A 82 12.71 0.09 5.08
CA LYS A 82 14.10 0.37 5.46
C LYS A 82 14.37 0.15 6.95
N VAL A 83 13.42 0.50 7.81
CA VAL A 83 13.49 0.20 9.25
C VAL A 83 13.59 -1.32 9.45
N ARG A 84 12.73 -2.10 8.79
CA ARG A 84 12.79 -3.57 8.85
C ARG A 84 14.16 -4.12 8.43
N ASP A 85 14.75 -3.58 7.37
CA ASP A 85 16.06 -4.03 6.86
C ASP A 85 17.20 -3.72 7.84
N ILE A 86 17.10 -2.62 8.59
CA ILE A 86 18.07 -2.25 9.63
C ILE A 86 17.93 -3.17 10.85
N PHE A 87 16.70 -3.44 11.29
CA PHE A 87 16.43 -4.25 12.49
C PHE A 87 16.26 -5.74 12.17
N GLN A 88 17.32 -6.36 11.66
CA GLN A 88 17.30 -7.78 11.24
C GLN A 88 16.91 -8.75 12.35
N GLY A 89 17.30 -8.48 13.61
CA GLY A 89 16.94 -9.31 14.77
C GLY A 89 15.43 -9.33 15.01
N ILE A 90 14.78 -8.16 14.96
CA ILE A 90 13.32 -8.03 15.07
C ILE A 90 12.66 -8.71 13.85
N ASN A 91 13.21 -8.51 12.65
CA ASN A 91 12.69 -9.18 11.46
C ASN A 91 12.75 -10.72 11.60
N LYS A 92 13.82 -11.26 12.18
CA LYS A 92 13.94 -12.69 12.48
C LYS A 92 12.91 -13.15 13.51
N LEU A 93 12.67 -12.38 14.58
CA LEU A 93 11.63 -12.66 15.57
C LEU A 93 10.24 -12.73 14.91
N VAL A 94 9.88 -11.71 14.12
CA VAL A 94 8.61 -11.63 13.40
C VAL A 94 8.42 -12.84 12.47
N ASN A 95 9.47 -13.20 11.71
CA ASN A 95 9.43 -14.36 10.83
C ASN A 95 9.30 -15.68 11.59
N ASN A 96 10.05 -15.85 12.68
CA ASN A 96 9.98 -17.06 13.51
C ASN A 96 8.61 -17.22 14.16
N GLY A 97 8.02 -16.13 14.68
CA GLY A 97 6.67 -16.15 15.23
C GLY A 97 5.64 -16.60 14.20
N LYS A 98 5.72 -16.06 12.96
CA LYS A 98 4.88 -16.53 11.85
C LYS A 98 5.06 -18.03 11.62
N HIS A 99 6.29 -18.51 11.49
CA HIS A 99 6.59 -19.92 11.25
C HIS A 99 6.13 -20.83 12.38
N PHE A 100 6.25 -20.37 13.63
CA PHE A 100 5.83 -21.13 14.80
C PHE A 100 4.33 -21.42 14.76
N PHE A 101 3.49 -20.46 14.37
CA PHE A 101 2.05 -20.69 14.36
C PHE A 101 1.48 -21.17 13.02
N LEU A 102 2.25 -21.06 11.94
CA LEU A 102 1.80 -21.43 10.59
C LEU A 102 1.34 -22.90 10.54
N LYS A 103 0.05 -23.10 10.21
CA LYS A 103 -0.59 -24.42 10.07
C LYS A 103 -0.48 -25.31 11.33
N ALA A 104 -0.40 -24.72 12.52
CA ALA A 104 -0.21 -25.44 13.77
C ALA A 104 -1.34 -25.18 14.77
N PRO A 105 -2.55 -25.75 14.55
CA PRO A 105 -3.72 -25.49 15.38
C PRO A 105 -3.47 -25.81 16.85
N HIS A 106 -2.75 -26.89 17.17
CA HIS A 106 -2.43 -27.24 18.55
C HIS A 106 -1.61 -26.15 19.27
N ARG A 107 -0.61 -25.56 18.59
CA ARG A 107 0.20 -24.47 19.17
C ARG A 107 -0.60 -23.18 19.32
N ILE A 108 -1.52 -22.91 18.39
CA ILE A 108 -2.45 -21.77 18.50
C ILE A 108 -3.41 -21.96 19.68
N THR A 109 -3.97 -23.16 19.87
CA THR A 109 -4.85 -23.46 21.01
C THR A 109 -4.08 -23.34 22.33
N ALA A 110 -2.88 -23.91 22.41
CA ALA A 110 -2.04 -23.77 23.59
C ALA A 110 -1.73 -22.30 23.91
N TYR A 111 -1.36 -21.50 22.91
CA TYR A 111 -1.13 -20.06 23.06
C TYR A 111 -2.37 -19.37 23.65
N LYS A 112 -3.55 -19.60 23.08
CA LYS A 112 -4.80 -18.97 23.53
C LYS A 112 -5.21 -19.36 24.95
N ASN A 113 -4.76 -20.51 25.44
CA ASN A 113 -5.08 -20.99 26.79
C ASN A 113 -4.09 -20.48 27.85
N VAL A 114 -2.85 -20.14 27.45
CA VAL A 114 -1.75 -19.80 28.38
C VAL A 114 -1.46 -18.31 28.39
N MET A 115 -1.53 -17.65 27.23
CA MET A 115 -1.15 -16.24 27.09
C MET A 115 -2.35 -15.35 27.38
N ASP A 116 -2.16 -14.36 28.25
CA ASP A 116 -3.15 -13.31 28.54
C ASP A 116 -3.02 -12.12 27.60
N CYS A 117 -2.89 -12.41 26.30
CA CYS A 117 -2.84 -11.40 25.26
C CYS A 117 -3.49 -11.92 23.97
N HIS A 118 -3.90 -11.00 23.11
CA HIS A 118 -4.47 -11.39 21.83
C HIS A 118 -3.41 -12.09 20.96
N PHE A 119 -3.88 -12.83 19.96
CA PHE A 119 -2.98 -13.52 19.03
C PHE A 119 -2.20 -12.47 18.19
N PRO A 120 -0.88 -12.68 17.94
CA PRO A 120 -0.09 -11.76 17.15
C PRO A 120 -0.73 -11.56 15.76
N PRO A 121 -0.74 -10.33 15.22
CA PRO A 121 -1.19 -10.08 13.86
C PRO A 121 -0.34 -10.87 12.85
N GLU A 122 -0.91 -11.20 11.69
CA GLU A 122 -0.15 -11.90 10.65
C GLU A 122 0.65 -10.90 9.80
N PRO A 123 1.98 -11.03 9.71
CA PRO A 123 2.75 -10.19 8.80
C PRO A 123 2.50 -10.64 7.35
N ILE A 124 1.90 -9.75 6.56
CA ILE A 124 1.60 -9.94 5.14
C ILE A 124 2.56 -9.07 4.33
N ILE A 125 3.47 -9.70 3.58
CA ILE A 125 4.52 -8.99 2.82
C ILE A 125 3.93 -7.96 1.84
N THR A 126 2.78 -8.25 1.24
CA THR A 126 2.12 -7.39 0.25
C THR A 126 1.26 -6.27 0.84
N ARG A 127 1.05 -6.25 2.16
CA ARG A 127 0.24 -5.23 2.84
C ARG A 127 1.17 -4.31 3.64
N TRP A 128 1.14 -3.02 3.31
CA TRP A 128 1.99 -2.03 3.96
C TRP A 128 1.69 -1.95 5.46
N GLY A 129 2.73 -1.76 6.26
CA GLY A 129 2.62 -1.55 7.72
C GLY A 129 2.49 -2.82 8.57
N THR A 130 2.07 -3.98 8.05
CA THR A 130 1.81 -5.15 8.90
C THR A 130 3.05 -5.66 9.64
N TRP A 131 4.25 -5.46 9.09
CA TRP A 131 5.47 -5.83 9.81
C TRP A 131 5.68 -4.96 11.05
N LEU A 132 5.40 -3.66 10.98
CA LEU A 132 5.50 -2.74 12.12
C LEU A 132 4.47 -3.08 13.18
N GLU A 133 3.23 -3.38 12.79
CA GLU A 133 2.17 -3.81 13.72
C GLU A 133 2.61 -5.04 14.53
N VAL A 134 3.20 -6.04 13.88
CA VAL A 134 3.69 -7.25 14.57
C VAL A 134 4.90 -6.94 15.46
N ALA A 135 5.82 -6.11 15.01
CA ALA A 135 6.98 -5.71 15.80
C ALA A 135 6.56 -4.95 17.08
N LEU A 136 5.58 -4.05 16.97
CA LEU A 136 5.01 -3.31 18.10
C LEU A 136 4.28 -4.26 19.05
N PHE A 137 3.48 -5.20 18.53
CA PHE A 137 2.83 -6.23 19.33
C PHE A 137 3.82 -7.00 20.21
N TYR A 138 4.93 -7.49 19.63
CA TYR A 138 5.95 -8.19 20.41
C TYR A 138 6.60 -7.29 21.46
N SER A 139 6.81 -6.01 21.16
CA SER A 139 7.37 -5.05 22.11
C SER A 139 6.43 -4.79 23.29
N GLU A 140 5.13 -4.64 23.03
CA GLU A 140 4.10 -4.38 24.05
C GLU A 140 3.87 -5.60 24.95
N ASN A 141 4.04 -6.80 24.40
CA ASN A 141 3.82 -8.07 25.11
C ASN A 141 5.13 -8.75 25.54
N ASN A 142 6.26 -8.04 25.52
CA ASN A 142 7.58 -8.63 25.80
C ASN A 142 7.74 -9.19 27.23
N ASN A 143 6.90 -8.78 28.18
CA ASN A 143 6.89 -9.34 29.53
C ASN A 143 6.02 -10.61 29.64
N LEU A 144 5.20 -10.88 28.64
CA LEU A 144 4.29 -12.03 28.56
C LEU A 144 4.81 -13.12 27.61
N ILE A 145 5.73 -12.78 26.70
CA ILE A 145 6.29 -13.64 25.63
C ILE A 145 7.76 -13.93 25.93
#